data_AF-A0A2S7U6Z3-F1
#
_entry.id   AF-A0A2S7U6Z3-F1
#
_cell.length_a   1.000
_cell.length_b   1.000
_cell.length_c   1.000
_cell.angle_alpha   90.00
_cell.angle_beta   90.00
_cell.angle_gamma   90.00
#
_symmetry.space_group_name_H-M   'P 1'
#
loop_
_entity.id
_entity.type
_entity.pdbx_description
1 polymer ?
#
loop_
_entity_poly.entity_id
_entity_poly.type
_entity_poly.pdbx_seq_one_letter_code
_entity_poly.pdbx_strand_id
1 'polypeptide(L)'
;METTREEANRKSHDATVNALNALLEKNYDAEKGYKNALTDVDNSRLKTYFKNQAAQRSQYANELDASLRMLNATPVEKGSTTAAAHRTWMDFKTAFTGKNEEAILEECIRGDKAAVNEYKDVLENQDYLHEYKDVVRNQLNGIENTLNTIQKLEDIVD
;
A
#
# COMPACT_ATOMS: atom_id res chain seq x y z
N MET A 1 -10.49 -7.67 -37.04
CA MET A 1 -9.82 -6.37 -36.83
C MET A 1 -10.53 -5.74 -35.66
N GLU A 2 -9.82 -5.39 -34.58
CA GLU A 2 -10.43 -4.75 -33.42
C GLU A 2 -10.89 -3.34 -33.79
N THR A 3 -11.99 -2.89 -33.19
CA THR A 3 -12.47 -1.51 -33.33
C THR A 3 -11.72 -0.59 -32.38
N THR A 4 -11.69 0.72 -32.66
CA THR A 4 -11.13 1.74 -31.76
C THR A 4 -11.72 1.68 -30.34
N ARG A 5 -12.97 1.22 -30.21
CA ARG A 5 -13.63 1.02 -28.90
C ARG A 5 -13.07 -0.21 -28.16
N GLU A 6 -12.83 -1.30 -28.86
CA GLU A 6 -12.26 -2.52 -28.28
C GLU A 6 -10.80 -2.29 -27.85
N GLU A 7 -10.03 -1.56 -28.64
CA GLU A 7 -8.66 -1.16 -28.29
C GLU A 7 -8.62 -0.27 -27.03
N ALA A 8 -9.52 0.72 -26.95
CA ALA A 8 -9.63 1.57 -25.77
C ALA A 8 -10.04 0.77 -24.52
N ASN A 9 -11.00 -0.14 -24.64
CA ASN A 9 -11.43 -0.99 -23.53
C ASN A 9 -10.29 -1.91 -23.04
N ARG A 10 -9.52 -2.51 -23.95
CA ARG A 10 -8.34 -3.31 -23.57
C ARG A 10 -7.30 -2.46 -22.86
N LYS A 11 -6.98 -1.27 -23.40
CA LYS A 11 -6.03 -0.36 -22.77
C LYS A 11 -6.45 -0.03 -21.34
N SER A 12 -7.72 0.31 -21.13
CA SER A 12 -8.23 0.62 -19.80
C SER A 12 -8.23 -0.57 -18.85
N HIS A 13 -8.54 -1.76 -19.36
CA HIS A 13 -8.45 -3.01 -18.59
C HIS A 13 -7.01 -3.27 -18.14
N ASP A 14 -6.05 -3.31 -19.07
CA ASP A 14 -4.63 -3.57 -18.77
C ASP A 14 -4.06 -2.52 -17.81
N ALA A 15 -4.39 -1.25 -18.03
CA ALA A 15 -3.96 -0.15 -17.18
C ALA A 15 -4.51 -0.32 -15.74
N THR A 16 -5.78 -0.70 -15.60
CA THR A 16 -6.41 -0.95 -14.30
C THR A 16 -5.78 -2.16 -13.60
N VAL A 17 -5.54 -3.25 -14.32
CA VAL A 17 -4.89 -4.45 -13.78
C VAL A 17 -3.50 -4.13 -13.24
N ASN A 18 -2.70 -3.40 -14.02
CA ASN A 18 -1.36 -3.00 -13.59
C ASN A 18 -1.38 -2.09 -12.37
N ALA A 19 -2.29 -1.11 -12.35
CA ALA A 19 -2.47 -0.21 -11.22
C ALA A 19 -2.87 -0.95 -9.94
N LEU A 20 -3.90 -1.81 -9.99
CA LEU A 20 -4.36 -2.56 -8.83
C LEU A 20 -3.30 -3.56 -8.33
N ASN A 21 -2.54 -4.19 -9.22
CA ASN A 21 -1.41 -5.04 -8.83
C ASN A 21 -0.30 -4.25 -8.14
N ALA A 22 0.02 -3.03 -8.61
CA ALA A 22 0.99 -2.18 -7.93
C ALA A 22 0.52 -1.80 -6.51
N LEU A 23 -0.76 -1.42 -6.35
CA LEU A 23 -1.33 -1.12 -5.03
C LEU A 23 -1.39 -2.36 -4.12
N LEU A 24 -1.62 -3.55 -4.69
CA LEU A 24 -1.62 -4.83 -3.97
C LEU A 24 -0.22 -5.13 -3.40
N GLU A 25 0.81 -5.00 -4.22
CA GLU A 25 2.21 -5.17 -3.80
C GLU A 25 2.59 -4.20 -2.69
N LYS A 26 2.19 -2.93 -2.80
CA LYS A 26 2.41 -1.91 -1.76
C LYS A 26 1.76 -2.26 -0.43
N ASN A 27 0.54 -2.81 -0.46
CA ASN A 27 -0.11 -3.26 0.77
C ASN A 27 0.61 -4.46 1.40
N TYR A 28 1.15 -5.39 0.61
CA TYR A 28 1.97 -6.48 1.15
C TYR A 28 3.27 -5.96 1.78
N ASP A 29 3.94 -5.02 1.13
CA ASP A 29 5.16 -4.39 1.67
C ASP A 29 4.87 -3.65 2.97
N ALA A 30 3.80 -2.84 2.99
CA ALA A 30 3.37 -2.10 4.17
C ALA A 30 2.98 -3.05 5.32
N GLU A 31 2.20 -4.11 5.06
CA GLU A 31 1.86 -5.13 6.06
C GLU A 31 3.13 -5.72 6.69
N LYS A 32 4.10 -6.07 5.86
CA LYS A 32 5.37 -6.66 6.30
C LYS A 32 6.21 -5.65 7.09
N GLY A 33 6.25 -4.39 6.65
CA GLY A 33 6.92 -3.30 7.34
C GLY A 33 6.35 -3.08 8.74
N TYR A 34 5.02 -3.01 8.87
CA TYR A 34 4.35 -2.90 10.15
C TYR A 34 4.55 -4.12 11.06
N LYS A 35 4.63 -5.33 10.50
CA LYS A 35 4.96 -6.54 11.29
C LYS A 35 6.38 -6.52 11.83
N ASN A 36 7.34 -5.97 11.08
CA ASN A 36 8.69 -5.78 11.59
C ASN A 36 8.73 -4.67 12.64
N ALA A 37 8.07 -3.54 12.40
CA ALA A 37 7.98 -2.46 13.39
C ALA A 37 7.40 -2.93 14.72
N LEU A 38 6.40 -3.82 14.68
CA LEU A 38 5.84 -4.47 15.85
C LEU A 38 6.87 -5.27 16.68
N THR A 39 7.87 -5.90 16.03
CA THR A 39 8.91 -6.67 16.74
C THR A 39 10.01 -5.80 17.32
N ASP A 40 10.18 -4.59 16.78
CA ASP A 40 11.35 -3.74 17.01
C ASP A 40 11.06 -2.56 17.96
N VAL A 41 9.83 -2.46 18.48
CA VAL A 41 9.44 -1.50 19.53
C VAL A 41 9.14 -2.21 20.85
N ASP A 42 9.26 -1.51 21.97
CA ASP A 42 8.89 -2.04 23.29
C ASP A 42 7.60 -1.43 23.83
N ASN A 43 7.28 -0.20 23.42
CA ASN A 43 6.09 0.51 23.81
C ASN A 43 4.80 -0.25 23.42
N SER A 44 3.99 -0.60 24.42
CA SER A 44 2.76 -1.40 24.22
C SER A 44 1.70 -0.69 23.35
N ARG A 45 1.69 0.65 23.35
CA ARG A 45 0.79 1.44 22.48
C ARG A 45 1.26 1.35 21.04
N LEU A 46 2.57 1.47 20.78
CA LEU A 46 3.14 1.32 19.44
C LEU A 46 2.97 -0.10 18.91
N LYS A 47 3.15 -1.13 19.74
CA LYS A 47 2.83 -2.52 19.37
C LYS A 47 1.38 -2.67 18.92
N THR A 48 0.45 -2.12 19.70
CA THR A 48 -0.98 -2.18 19.36
C THR A 48 -1.27 -1.45 18.05
N TYR A 49 -0.69 -0.27 17.87
CA TYR A 49 -0.79 0.52 16.64
C TYR A 49 -0.28 -0.27 15.42
N PHE A 50 0.98 -0.72 15.43
CA PHE A 50 1.56 -1.45 14.29
C PHE A 50 0.84 -2.75 13.97
N LYS A 51 0.33 -3.46 14.99
CA LYS A 51 -0.52 -4.63 14.79
C LYS A 51 -1.81 -4.29 14.03
N ASN A 52 -2.49 -3.20 14.40
CA ASN A 52 -3.71 -2.76 13.73
C ASN A 52 -3.41 -2.32 12.29
N GLN A 53 -2.29 -1.62 12.07
CA GLN A 53 -1.87 -1.22 10.73
C GLN A 53 -1.54 -2.41 9.84
N ALA A 54 -0.81 -3.41 10.34
CA ALA A 54 -0.56 -4.64 9.60
C ALA A 54 -1.87 -5.36 9.20
N ALA A 55 -2.85 -5.42 10.11
CA ALA A 55 -4.15 -6.02 9.82
C ALA A 55 -4.93 -5.24 8.74
N GLN A 56 -4.93 -3.90 8.83
CA GLN A 56 -5.58 -3.04 7.84
C GLN A 56 -4.95 -3.19 6.45
N ARG A 57 -3.61 -3.18 6.35
CA ARG A 57 -2.90 -3.41 5.10
C ARG A 57 -3.20 -4.78 4.50
N SER A 58 -3.28 -5.82 5.34
CA SER A 58 -3.70 -7.14 4.88
C SER A 58 -5.13 -7.16 4.36
N GLN A 59 -6.06 -6.41 4.97
CA GLN A 59 -7.42 -6.31 4.48
C GLN A 59 -7.46 -5.63 3.11
N TYR A 60 -6.75 -4.53 2.94
CA TYR A 60 -6.68 -3.82 1.66
C TYR A 60 -6.09 -4.68 0.54
N ALA A 61 -5.05 -5.47 0.84
CA ALA A 61 -4.51 -6.44 -0.09
C ALA A 61 -5.58 -7.47 -0.54
N ASN A 62 -6.39 -7.99 0.40
CA ASN A 62 -7.45 -8.94 0.05
C ASN A 62 -8.55 -8.32 -0.83
N GLU A 63 -8.92 -7.06 -0.58
CA GLU A 63 -9.90 -6.33 -1.39
C GLU A 63 -9.41 -6.09 -2.82
N LEU A 64 -8.12 -5.77 -2.98
CA LEU A 64 -7.48 -5.57 -4.30
C LEU A 64 -7.30 -6.90 -5.04
N ASP A 65 -6.87 -7.96 -4.36
CA ASP A 65 -6.81 -9.32 -4.94
C ASP A 65 -8.19 -9.74 -5.48
N ALA A 66 -9.26 -9.56 -4.69
CA ALA A 66 -10.62 -9.86 -5.12
C ALA A 66 -11.03 -9.05 -6.36
N SER A 67 -10.69 -7.75 -6.38
CA SER A 67 -10.95 -6.87 -7.53
C SER A 67 -10.22 -7.33 -8.80
N LEU A 68 -8.96 -7.74 -8.68
CA LEU A 68 -8.16 -8.28 -9.78
C LEU A 68 -8.77 -9.59 -10.32
N ARG A 69 -9.26 -10.46 -9.44
CA ARG A 69 -9.96 -11.69 -9.86
C ARG A 69 -11.27 -11.38 -10.58
N MET A 70 -12.02 -10.37 -10.13
CA MET A 70 -13.23 -9.90 -10.82
C MET A 70 -12.92 -9.36 -12.22
N LEU A 71 -11.75 -8.76 -12.43
CA LEU A 71 -11.22 -8.35 -13.73
C LEU A 71 -10.77 -9.52 -14.62
N ASN A 72 -10.88 -10.77 -14.17
CA ASN A 72 -10.26 -11.94 -14.79
C ASN A 72 -8.73 -11.80 -14.95
N ALA A 73 -8.09 -11.05 -14.05
CA ALA A 73 -6.66 -10.87 -14.00
C ALA A 73 -6.04 -11.75 -12.90
N THR A 74 -4.73 -11.96 -12.98
CA THR A 74 -3.96 -12.67 -11.95
C THR A 74 -3.41 -11.66 -10.93
N PRO A 75 -3.81 -11.78 -9.66
CA PRO A 75 -3.21 -10.98 -8.60
C PRO A 75 -1.73 -11.35 -8.40
N VAL A 76 -0.91 -10.35 -8.12
CA VAL A 76 0.47 -10.58 -7.69
C VAL A 76 0.49 -11.36 -6.39
N GLU A 77 1.32 -12.39 -6.30
CA GLU A 77 1.43 -13.19 -5.09
C GLU A 77 2.21 -12.45 -3.99
N LYS A 78 1.83 -12.70 -2.75
CA LYS A 78 2.54 -12.17 -1.59
C LYS A 78 3.99 -12.66 -1.58
N GLY A 79 4.94 -11.75 -1.67
CA GLY A 79 6.37 -12.08 -1.77
C GLY A 79 6.86 -12.32 -3.20
N SER A 80 6.01 -12.13 -4.21
CA SER A 80 6.45 -11.92 -5.59
C SER A 80 7.41 -10.73 -5.62
N THR A 81 8.47 -10.88 -6.39
CA THR A 81 9.62 -9.97 -6.38
C THR A 81 9.62 -9.12 -7.65
N THR A 82 8.98 -7.95 -7.63
CA THR A 82 9.30 -6.93 -8.64
C THR A 82 10.56 -6.18 -8.22
N ALA A 83 11.40 -5.80 -9.19
CA ALA A 83 12.69 -5.13 -8.91
C ALA A 83 12.55 -3.76 -8.21
N ALA A 84 11.36 -3.15 -8.27
CA ALA A 84 11.05 -1.91 -7.58
C ALA A 84 10.67 -2.18 -6.11
N ALA A 85 9.76 -3.12 -5.86
CA ALA A 85 9.39 -3.53 -4.50
C ALA A 85 10.58 -4.09 -3.71
N HIS A 86 11.47 -4.83 -4.37
CA HIS A 86 12.67 -5.36 -3.72
C HIS A 86 13.57 -4.26 -3.16
N ARG A 87 13.63 -3.09 -3.83
CA ARG A 87 14.41 -1.95 -3.34
C ARG A 87 13.72 -1.24 -2.20
N THR A 88 12.42 -0.94 -2.34
CA THR A 88 11.63 -0.32 -1.26
C THR A 88 11.66 -1.16 0.02
N TRP A 89 11.51 -2.49 -0.08
CA TRP A 89 11.62 -3.40 1.06
C TRP A 89 13.02 -3.45 1.68
N MET A 90 14.07 -3.43 0.85
CA MET A 90 15.45 -3.42 1.34
C MET A 90 15.80 -2.10 2.03
N ASP A 91 15.35 -0.97 1.49
CA ASP A 91 15.51 0.35 2.11
C ASP A 91 14.82 0.36 3.48
N PHE A 92 13.60 -0.18 3.57
CA PHE A 92 12.88 -0.36 4.83
C PHE A 92 13.69 -1.22 5.81
N LYS A 93 14.19 -2.38 5.40
CA LYS A 93 15.04 -3.22 6.27
C LYS A 93 16.31 -2.53 6.77
N THR A 94 17.00 -1.80 5.90
CA THR A 94 18.24 -1.10 6.28
C THR A 94 17.98 0.07 7.21
N ALA A 95 16.81 0.69 7.13
CA ALA A 95 16.45 1.78 8.02
C ALA A 95 16.08 1.32 9.44
N PHE A 96 15.67 0.07 9.62
CA PHE A 96 15.28 -0.48 10.93
C PHE A 96 16.46 -1.00 11.78
N THR A 97 17.64 -1.23 11.19
CA THR A 97 18.78 -1.74 11.97
C THR A 97 19.35 -0.66 12.88
N GLY A 98 19.03 -0.73 14.18
CA GLY A 98 19.71 0.02 15.24
C GLY A 98 19.12 1.38 15.60
N LYS A 99 17.83 1.65 15.34
CA LYS A 99 17.21 2.96 15.61
C LYS A 99 16.20 2.94 16.76
N ASN A 100 15.96 4.12 17.34
CA ASN A 100 14.94 4.41 18.34
C ASN A 100 13.51 4.30 17.74
N GLU A 101 12.48 4.23 18.60
CA GLU A 101 11.07 4.09 18.18
C GLU A 101 10.62 5.23 17.25
N GLU A 102 11.16 6.44 17.43
CA GLU A 102 10.96 7.62 16.59
C GLU A 102 11.32 7.35 15.12
N ALA A 103 12.52 6.84 14.86
CA ALA A 103 12.91 6.55 13.48
C ALA A 103 12.08 5.43 12.85
N ILE A 104 11.59 4.47 13.63
CA ILE A 104 10.65 3.47 13.14
C ILE A 104 9.34 4.14 12.68
N LEU A 105 8.85 5.14 13.42
CA LEU A 105 7.66 5.92 13.05
C LEU A 105 7.90 6.75 11.80
N GLU A 106 9.04 7.45 11.68
CA GLU A 106 9.41 8.23 10.49
C GLU A 106 9.41 7.35 9.21
N GLU A 107 9.93 6.14 9.32
CA GLU A 107 9.98 5.17 8.22
C GLU A 107 8.58 4.72 7.79
N CYS A 108 7.70 4.43 8.75
CA CYS A 108 6.29 4.16 8.48
C CYS A 108 5.59 5.36 7.83
N ILE A 109 5.83 6.58 8.32
CA ILE A 109 5.29 7.83 7.74
C ILE A 109 5.73 8.00 6.30
N ARG A 110 7.02 7.78 6.01
CA ARG A 110 7.53 7.91 4.65
C ARG A 110 6.91 6.88 3.71
N GLY A 111 6.79 5.63 4.15
CA GLY A 111 6.13 4.57 3.39
C GLY A 111 4.67 4.88 3.09
N ASP A 112 3.92 5.35 4.09
CA ASP A 112 2.51 5.71 3.92
C ASP A 112 2.31 6.96 3.05
N LYS A 113 3.21 7.96 3.11
CA LYS A 113 3.20 9.11 2.18
C LYS A 113 3.42 8.66 0.73
N ALA A 114 4.36 7.73 0.51
CA ALA A 114 4.57 7.17 -0.81
C ALA A 114 3.33 6.42 -1.31
N ALA A 115 2.68 5.64 -0.45
CA ALA A 115 1.42 4.98 -0.76
C ALA A 115 0.32 6.00 -1.12
N VAL A 116 0.15 7.08 -0.36
CA VAL A 116 -0.85 8.13 -0.67
C VAL A 116 -0.67 8.69 -2.09
N ASN A 117 0.57 8.97 -2.49
CA ASN A 117 0.84 9.50 -3.82
C ASN A 117 0.45 8.49 -4.92
N GLU A 118 0.85 7.23 -4.77
CA GLU A 118 0.51 6.18 -5.74
C GLU A 118 -1.02 5.96 -5.84
N TYR A 119 -1.75 6.03 -4.72
CA TYR A 119 -3.21 5.95 -4.74
C TYR A 119 -3.85 7.15 -5.43
N LYS A 120 -3.32 8.37 -5.23
CA LYS A 120 -3.80 9.58 -5.90
C LYS A 120 -3.57 9.51 -7.41
N ASP A 121 -2.40 9.06 -7.83
CA ASP A 121 -2.10 8.83 -9.25
C ASP A 121 -3.10 7.84 -9.88
N VAL A 122 -3.51 6.81 -9.13
CA VAL A 122 -4.58 5.89 -9.55
C VAL A 122 -5.93 6.58 -9.66
N LEU A 123 -6.32 7.44 -8.74
CA LEU A 123 -7.63 8.09 -8.80
C LEU A 123 -7.72 9.16 -9.90
N GLU A 124 -6.62 9.84 -10.20
CA GLU A 124 -6.57 10.96 -11.17
C GLU A 124 -6.51 10.48 -12.63
N ASN A 125 -5.95 9.30 -12.88
CA ASN A 125 -5.81 8.78 -14.24
C ASN A 125 -7.16 8.39 -14.86
N GLN A 126 -7.42 8.88 -16.07
CA GLN A 126 -8.63 8.63 -16.85
C GLN A 126 -8.60 7.31 -17.62
N ASP A 127 -7.42 6.70 -17.79
CA ASP A 127 -7.27 5.41 -18.45
C ASP A 127 -7.79 4.25 -17.58
N TYR A 128 -7.95 4.42 -16.27
CA TYR A 128 -8.42 3.34 -15.39
C TYR A 128 -9.95 3.26 -15.30
N LEU A 129 -10.45 2.03 -15.15
CA LEU A 129 -11.89 1.73 -15.06
C LEU A 129 -12.50 2.35 -13.79
N HIS A 130 -13.61 3.07 -13.98
CA HIS A 130 -14.27 3.83 -12.91
C HIS A 130 -14.75 2.95 -11.75
N GLU A 131 -15.20 1.73 -12.03
CA GLU A 131 -15.77 0.79 -11.05
C GLU A 131 -14.79 0.38 -9.94
N TYR A 132 -13.47 0.51 -10.16
CA TYR A 132 -12.46 0.22 -9.13
C TYR A 132 -11.98 1.47 -8.39
N LYS A 133 -12.39 2.68 -8.81
CA LYS A 133 -11.97 3.92 -8.12
C LYS A 133 -12.53 4.01 -6.70
N ASP A 134 -13.66 3.37 -6.41
CA ASP A 134 -14.26 3.42 -5.08
C ASP A 134 -13.47 2.61 -4.04
N VAL A 135 -13.01 1.40 -4.39
CA VAL A 135 -12.13 0.62 -3.49
C VAL A 135 -10.81 1.35 -3.26
N VAL A 136 -10.20 1.91 -4.32
CA VAL A 136 -8.96 2.69 -4.21
C VAL A 136 -9.17 3.92 -3.32
N ARG A 137 -10.28 4.66 -3.49
CA ARG A 137 -10.57 5.87 -2.71
C ARG A 137 -10.81 5.55 -1.23
N ASN A 138 -11.55 4.47 -0.94
CA ASN A 138 -11.79 4.05 0.44
C ASN A 138 -10.50 3.69 1.16
N GLN A 139 -9.61 2.98 0.48
CA GLN A 139 -8.29 2.65 1.01
C GLN A 139 -7.43 3.90 1.19
N LEU A 140 -7.35 4.80 0.20
CA LEU A 140 -6.64 6.09 0.33
C LEU A 140 -7.06 6.86 1.57
N ASN A 141 -8.37 7.01 1.79
CA ASN A 141 -8.89 7.72 2.96
C ASN A 141 -8.42 7.07 4.28
N GLY A 142 -8.38 5.73 4.34
CA GLY A 142 -7.86 5.00 5.50
C GLY A 142 -6.37 5.21 5.72
N ILE A 143 -5.58 5.32 4.65
CA ILE A 143 -4.14 5.60 4.71
C ILE A 143 -3.88 7.03 5.17
N GLU A 144 -4.62 8.01 4.65
CA GLU A 144 -4.50 9.40 5.09
C GLU A 144 -4.87 9.57 6.57
N ASN A 145 -5.90 8.85 7.04
CA ASN A 145 -6.23 8.80 8.47
C ASN A 145 -5.12 8.15 9.31
N THR A 146 -4.47 7.12 8.78
CA THR A 146 -3.29 6.49 9.40
C THR A 146 -2.15 7.49 9.56
N LEU A 147 -1.81 8.21 8.48
CA LEU A 147 -0.79 9.26 8.49
C LEU A 147 -1.07 10.33 9.54
N ASN A 148 -2.31 10.82 9.59
CA ASN A 148 -2.72 11.82 10.58
C ASN A 148 -2.62 11.30 12.02
N THR A 149 -2.76 9.99 12.23
CA THR A 149 -2.66 9.36 13.55
C THR A 149 -1.20 9.20 13.97
N ILE A 150 -0.35 8.70 13.08
CA ILE A 150 1.07 8.46 13.38
C ILE A 150 1.86 9.75 13.55
N GLN A 151 1.56 10.79 12.77
CA GLN A 151 2.18 12.11 12.91
C GLN A 151 1.95 12.68 14.32
N LYS A 152 0.75 12.46 14.88
CA LYS A 152 0.43 12.87 16.26
C LYS A 152 1.07 11.98 17.32
N LEU A 153 1.41 10.74 16.99
CA LEU A 153 2.10 9.83 17.91
C LEU A 153 3.60 10.14 17.94
N GLU A 154 4.19 10.49 16.81
CA GLU A 154 5.55 11.01 16.67
C GLU A 154 5.75 12.23 17.59
N ASP A 155 4.88 13.23 17.51
CA ASP A 155 4.87 14.42 18.39
C ASP A 155 4.78 14.12 19.90
N ILE A 156 4.37 12.91 20.30
CA ILE A 156 4.21 12.49 21.71
C ILE A 156 5.40 11.66 22.20
N VAL A 157 6.14 11.02 21.29
CA VAL A 157 7.30 10.17 21.60
C VAL A 157 8.59 10.99 21.67
N ASP A 158 8.63 12.17 21.03
CA ASP A 158 9.64 13.23 21.19
C ASP A 158 9.60 13.91 22.58
#